data_AF-A0A7C3C0F0-F1
#
_entry.id   AF-A0A7C3C0F0-F1
#
_cell.length_a   1.000
_cell.length_b   1.000
_cell.length_c   1.000
_cell.angle_alpha   90.00
_cell.angle_beta   90.00
_cell.angle_gamma   90.00
#
_symmetry.space_group_name_H-M   'P 1'
#
loop_
_entity.id
_entity.type
_entity.pdbx_description
1 polymer ?
#
loop_
_entity_poly.entity_id
_entity_poly.type
_entity_poly.pdbx_seq_one_letter_code
_entity_poly.pdbx_strand_id
1 'polypeptide(L)'
;SQALNTDTHWVPTVHINNTDGLAIKEYIAGTLNPTAQINGGVYTEILAPDMAYFSSRGPNPVAPDIIKPDITAPGVNILAGASPLPADPAYLPGEYFQCIGGTSMSSPHVTGVFALIKQARPDWSPAIARSAIMTTAYQDVMKEDGSTPADPFDMGSGHLNAGGKANKGSIFEPGLVYDAGLYEYAAFTCGMEWGVFTPGSCVFLDSIGVPMEPYNLNYPSIGINELPGILTVQRTVTSVAKEKGWREYTVSVDAPEGYEVTVEPTTLKLKSGDSATYYVTITNVDAPIGEWRFGSLTWCDRGKNGHYEVYSPIAVRASLFEAPEEILSSGESGSGSFDVSFGYTGSYTAAAHGLEPATVTSDNVVQDPDQNFDPSDGYSNLHTFTLSGAGFFRIAIPPDAAEAGADLDIFVYDPTNTLAAISTAGGTNELIDILLPMNGTWSVYVHGWSAPGGDSDYDLYTWAISATPGGNLIIDSAPTSAMIGTIETVDIGWTGAAAGQWHLGAVSHTGDVGLMGLTLVDVDNR
;
A
#
# COMPACT_ATOMS: atom_id res chain seq x y z
N SER A 1 -22.40 -11.70 12.36
CA SER A 1 -22.05 -11.84 13.78
C SER A 1 -23.10 -11.11 14.61
N GLN A 2 -23.49 -11.65 15.77
CA GLN A 2 -24.29 -10.93 16.76
C GLN A 2 -23.36 -10.75 17.97
N ALA A 3 -22.72 -9.60 18.09
CA ALA A 3 -21.87 -9.35 19.25
C ALA A 3 -22.72 -9.12 20.49
N LEU A 4 -22.22 -9.60 21.63
CA LEU A 4 -22.84 -9.42 22.95
C LEU A 4 -22.49 -8.07 23.58
N ASN A 5 -22.19 -7.07 22.75
CA ASN A 5 -21.81 -5.74 23.21
C ASN A 5 -23.01 -5.08 23.90
N THR A 6 -22.72 -4.33 24.96
CA THR A 6 -23.76 -3.59 25.67
C THR A 6 -24.20 -2.40 24.83
N ASP A 7 -25.51 -2.24 24.68
CA ASP A 7 -26.13 -1.05 24.10
C ASP A 7 -27.29 -0.59 24.98
N THR A 8 -27.62 0.69 24.87
CA THR A 8 -28.73 1.32 25.57
C THR A 8 -30.02 1.07 24.79
N HIS A 9 -31.01 0.45 25.43
CA HIS A 9 -32.30 0.15 24.81
C HIS A 9 -33.46 0.81 25.56
N TRP A 10 -34.46 1.27 24.82
CA TRP A 10 -35.68 1.89 25.37
C TRP A 10 -36.55 0.96 26.23
N VAL A 11 -36.31 -0.35 26.13
CA VAL A 11 -36.99 -1.39 26.91
C VAL A 11 -35.97 -2.40 27.44
N PRO A 12 -36.28 -3.12 28.54
CA PRO A 12 -35.42 -4.20 29.02
C PRO A 12 -35.07 -5.18 27.88
N THR A 13 -33.77 -5.29 27.58
CA THR A 13 -33.25 -6.02 26.42
C THR A 13 -32.00 -6.80 26.84
N VAL A 14 -31.75 -7.94 26.21
CA VAL A 14 -30.53 -8.73 26.36
C VAL A 14 -30.08 -9.22 24.98
N HIS A 15 -28.80 -9.07 24.68
CA HIS A 15 -28.18 -9.71 23.52
C HIS A 15 -27.75 -11.12 23.92
N ILE A 16 -28.03 -12.11 23.07
CA ILE A 16 -27.75 -13.53 23.31
C ILE A 16 -26.98 -14.11 22.14
N ASN A 17 -26.08 -15.05 22.40
CA ASN A 17 -25.35 -15.72 21.33
C ASN A 17 -26.28 -16.75 20.65
N ASN A 18 -25.81 -17.31 19.53
CA ASN A 18 -26.61 -18.28 18.78
C ASN A 18 -26.93 -19.55 19.59
N THR A 19 -25.99 -20.04 20.40
CA THR A 19 -26.16 -21.24 21.23
C THR A 19 -27.31 -21.06 22.23
N ASP A 20 -27.29 -19.98 22.99
CA ASP A 20 -28.32 -19.64 23.97
C ASP A 20 -29.65 -19.30 23.27
N GLY A 21 -29.59 -18.63 22.11
CA GLY A 21 -30.77 -18.34 21.29
C GLY A 21 -31.48 -19.59 20.79
N LEU A 22 -30.75 -20.63 20.41
CA LEU A 22 -31.32 -21.92 20.04
C LEU A 22 -31.95 -22.62 21.24
N ALA A 23 -31.31 -22.59 22.41
CA ALA A 23 -31.88 -23.14 23.65
C ALA A 23 -33.18 -22.44 24.06
N ILE A 24 -33.26 -21.11 23.90
CA ILE A 24 -34.50 -20.34 24.17
C ILE A 24 -35.61 -20.73 23.18
N LYS A 25 -35.29 -20.90 21.90
CA LYS A 25 -36.28 -21.35 20.89
C LYS A 25 -36.83 -22.74 21.21
N GLU A 26 -35.98 -23.65 21.65
CA GLU A 26 -36.38 -24.99 22.08
C GLU A 26 -37.29 -24.93 23.32
N TYR A 27 -36.94 -24.14 24.33
CA TYR A 27 -37.77 -23.90 25.52
C TYR A 27 -39.18 -23.39 25.15
N ILE A 28 -39.27 -22.44 24.22
CA ILE A 28 -40.54 -21.88 23.74
C ILE A 28 -41.39 -22.96 23.06
N ALA A 29 -40.78 -23.81 22.22
CA ALA A 29 -41.49 -24.86 21.50
C ALA A 29 -41.99 -25.99 22.42
N GLY A 30 -41.25 -26.28 23.49
CA GLY A 30 -41.53 -27.40 24.40
C GLY A 30 -42.43 -27.08 25.60
N THR A 31 -42.79 -25.81 25.83
CA THR A 31 -43.47 -25.38 27.07
C THR A 31 -44.84 -24.77 26.79
N LEU A 32 -45.89 -25.26 27.47
CA LEU A 32 -47.22 -24.65 27.41
C LEU A 32 -47.22 -23.33 28.21
N ASN A 33 -47.33 -22.19 27.51
CA ASN A 33 -47.24 -20.82 28.05
C ASN A 33 -45.85 -20.46 28.63
N PRO A 34 -44.81 -20.34 27.79
CA PRO A 34 -43.47 -19.98 28.24
C PRO A 34 -43.43 -18.57 28.84
N THR A 35 -42.68 -18.39 29.93
CA THR A 35 -42.44 -17.08 30.57
C THR A 35 -40.95 -16.89 30.84
N ALA A 36 -40.48 -15.65 30.83
CA ALA A 36 -39.09 -15.30 31.11
C ALA A 36 -39.02 -13.96 31.84
N GLN A 37 -37.91 -13.74 32.55
CA GLN A 37 -37.62 -12.49 33.25
C GLN A 37 -36.20 -12.04 32.91
N ILE A 38 -36.06 -10.77 32.53
CA ILE A 38 -34.75 -10.12 32.41
C ILE A 38 -34.42 -9.53 33.78
N ASN A 39 -33.48 -10.15 34.48
CA ASN A 39 -32.93 -9.62 35.74
C ASN A 39 -31.83 -8.59 35.44
N GLY A 40 -31.37 -7.86 36.46
CA GLY A 40 -30.16 -7.05 36.33
C GLY A 40 -28.94 -7.90 35.93
N GLY A 41 -27.94 -7.26 35.32
CA GLY A 41 -26.70 -7.95 34.91
C GLY A 41 -25.87 -8.45 36.09
N VAL A 42 -25.13 -9.54 35.87
CA VAL A 42 -24.09 -10.04 36.78
C VAL A 42 -22.74 -9.77 36.14
N TYR A 43 -21.76 -9.36 36.94
CA TYR A 43 -20.39 -9.23 36.46
C TYR A 43 -19.83 -10.59 36.05
N THR A 44 -19.29 -10.68 34.84
CA THR A 44 -18.68 -11.88 34.29
C THR A 44 -17.34 -11.50 33.67
N GLU A 45 -16.28 -12.21 34.04
CA GLU A 45 -14.99 -12.10 33.35
C GLU A 45 -15.08 -12.82 32.00
N ILE A 46 -14.58 -12.16 30.96
CA ILE A 46 -14.42 -12.73 29.62
C ILE A 46 -12.92 -12.86 29.33
N LEU A 47 -12.56 -13.85 28.51
CA LEU A 47 -11.21 -13.92 27.95
C LEU A 47 -11.04 -12.70 27.02
N ALA A 48 -9.89 -12.02 27.15
CA ALA A 48 -9.58 -10.80 26.44
C ALA A 48 -8.06 -10.63 26.37
N PRO A 49 -7.50 -9.90 25.38
CA PRO A 49 -8.23 -9.17 24.35
C PRO A 49 -8.57 -10.01 23.10
N ASP A 50 -9.81 -9.87 22.65
CA ASP A 50 -10.28 -10.38 21.35
C ASP A 50 -10.59 -9.19 20.45
N MET A 51 -10.34 -9.35 19.15
CA MET A 51 -10.68 -8.32 18.18
C MET A 51 -12.20 -8.18 18.04
N ALA A 52 -12.66 -6.94 17.98
CA ALA A 52 -14.06 -6.66 17.69
C ALA A 52 -14.39 -7.04 16.24
N TYR A 53 -15.49 -7.75 16.01
CA TYR A 53 -15.94 -8.16 14.66
C TYR A 53 -16.11 -6.99 13.67
N PHE A 54 -16.39 -5.78 14.18
CA PHE A 54 -16.61 -4.58 13.37
C PHE A 54 -15.31 -3.81 13.10
N SER A 55 -14.20 -4.19 13.73
CA SER A 55 -12.92 -3.53 13.52
C SER A 55 -12.49 -3.74 12.07
N SER A 56 -12.24 -2.65 11.35
CA SER A 56 -11.71 -2.72 9.99
C SER A 56 -10.38 -3.48 9.98
N ARG A 57 -10.16 -4.24 8.91
CA ARG A 57 -8.97 -5.07 8.71
C ARG A 57 -8.12 -4.50 7.58
N GLY A 58 -6.82 -4.81 7.61
CA GLY A 58 -5.93 -4.61 6.48
C GLY A 58 -6.20 -5.58 5.32
N PRO A 59 -5.38 -5.54 4.25
CA PRO A 59 -4.26 -4.62 4.06
C PRO A 59 -4.71 -3.17 3.82
N ASN A 60 -3.75 -2.25 3.80
CA ASN A 60 -4.00 -0.86 3.42
C ASN A 60 -4.25 -0.79 1.90
N PRO A 61 -5.45 -0.39 1.44
CA PRO A 61 -5.76 -0.39 0.00
C PRO A 61 -5.05 0.74 -0.78
N VAL A 62 -4.51 1.74 -0.08
CA VAL A 62 -3.89 2.92 -0.69
C VAL A 62 -2.37 2.80 -0.77
N ALA A 63 -1.75 2.21 0.25
CA ALA A 63 -0.32 1.91 0.30
C ALA A 63 -0.11 0.52 0.89
N PRO A 64 -0.25 -0.54 0.08
CA PRO A 64 -0.26 -1.93 0.55
C PRO A 64 1.01 -2.40 1.27
N ASP A 65 2.17 -1.75 1.02
CA ASP A 65 3.43 -2.02 1.74
C ASP A 65 3.44 -1.46 3.17
N ILE A 66 2.41 -0.71 3.58
CA ILE A 66 2.25 -0.20 4.94
C ILE A 66 1.15 -0.98 5.65
N ILE A 67 1.55 -1.84 6.60
CA ILE A 67 0.61 -2.61 7.43
C ILE A 67 -0.37 -1.67 8.14
N LYS A 68 -1.67 -1.94 8.00
CA LYS A 68 -2.75 -1.32 8.76
C LYS A 68 -3.71 -2.38 9.33
N PRO A 69 -4.27 -2.18 10.54
CA PRO A 69 -4.04 -1.03 11.44
C PRO A 69 -2.63 -1.02 12.07
N ASP A 70 -2.25 0.06 12.77
CA ASP A 70 -0.93 0.13 13.42
C ASP A 70 -0.87 -0.59 14.78
N ILE A 71 -1.98 -0.50 15.54
CA ILE A 71 -2.09 -0.92 16.94
C ILE A 71 -3.56 -1.19 17.30
N THR A 72 -3.80 -2.11 18.22
CA THR A 72 -5.11 -2.36 18.85
C THR A 72 -5.18 -1.71 20.23
N ALA A 73 -6.35 -1.18 20.59
CA ALA A 73 -6.62 -0.67 21.94
C ALA A 73 -8.08 -0.93 22.34
N PRO A 74 -8.43 -0.88 23.65
CA PRO A 74 -9.78 -1.17 24.12
C PRO A 74 -10.82 -0.26 23.48
N GLY A 75 -11.82 -0.86 22.82
CA GLY A 75 -12.87 -0.13 22.11
C GLY A 75 -14.27 -0.72 22.24
N VAL A 76 -14.44 -1.76 23.05
CA VAL A 76 -15.74 -2.43 23.25
C VAL A 76 -16.14 -2.26 24.71
N ASN A 77 -17.41 -1.89 24.94
CA ASN A 77 -17.97 -1.65 26.27
C ASN A 77 -17.15 -0.63 27.09
N ILE A 78 -16.80 0.49 26.45
CA ILE A 78 -16.04 1.57 27.09
C ILE A 78 -16.99 2.54 27.77
N LEU A 79 -16.87 2.66 29.09
CA LEU A 79 -17.61 3.63 29.89
C LEU A 79 -16.94 5.01 29.81
N ALA A 80 -17.65 6.01 29.29
CA ALA A 80 -17.18 7.38 29.21
C ALA A 80 -18.29 8.39 29.53
N GLY A 81 -17.91 9.66 29.75
CA GLY A 81 -18.88 10.73 29.98
C GLY A 81 -19.77 10.96 28.76
N ALA A 82 -21.06 11.17 29.00
CA ALA A 82 -22.07 11.42 27.98
C ALA A 82 -22.92 12.64 28.34
N SER A 83 -23.50 13.28 27.32
CA SER A 83 -24.48 14.34 27.56
C SER A 83 -25.80 13.72 28.02
N PRO A 84 -26.41 14.18 29.13
CA PRO A 84 -27.76 13.76 29.51
C PRO A 84 -28.83 14.28 28.53
N LEU A 85 -28.44 15.14 27.60
CA LEU A 85 -29.25 15.67 26.50
C LEU A 85 -28.58 15.27 25.17
N PRO A 86 -28.75 14.01 24.72
CA PRO A 86 -28.15 13.57 23.46
C PRO A 86 -28.76 14.34 22.28
N ALA A 87 -27.91 14.70 21.32
CA ALA A 87 -28.33 15.40 20.10
C ALA A 87 -29.00 14.44 19.09
N ASP A 88 -28.61 13.17 19.12
CA ASP A 88 -29.23 12.12 18.31
C ASP A 88 -30.31 11.41 19.14
N PRO A 89 -31.57 11.40 18.68
CA PRO A 89 -32.69 10.77 19.38
C PRO A 89 -32.57 9.24 19.49
N ALA A 90 -31.60 8.61 18.81
CA ALA A 90 -31.28 7.20 18.98
C ALA A 90 -30.73 6.89 20.38
N TYR A 91 -30.12 7.86 21.08
CA TYR A 91 -29.56 7.68 22.41
C TYR A 91 -30.55 8.05 23.52
N LEU A 92 -30.50 7.30 24.62
CA LEU A 92 -31.34 7.57 25.78
C LEU A 92 -30.88 8.83 26.54
N PRO A 93 -31.78 9.80 26.81
CA PRO A 93 -31.48 10.96 27.63
C PRO A 93 -31.42 10.62 29.13
N GLY A 94 -30.76 11.48 29.91
CA GLY A 94 -30.72 11.41 31.38
C GLY A 94 -29.47 10.77 31.98
N GLU A 95 -28.67 10.07 31.19
CA GLU A 95 -27.43 9.44 31.65
C GLU A 95 -26.22 10.38 31.51
N TYR A 96 -25.40 10.49 32.56
CA TYR A 96 -24.13 11.25 32.54
C TYR A 96 -22.95 10.44 32.00
N PHE A 97 -23.12 9.11 31.90
CA PHE A 97 -22.11 8.19 31.40
C PHE A 97 -22.78 7.16 30.51
N GLN A 98 -22.07 6.71 29.48
CA GLN A 98 -22.55 5.66 28.57
C GLN A 98 -21.44 4.65 28.31
N CYS A 99 -21.86 3.41 28.11
CA CYS A 99 -21.01 2.29 27.73
C CYS A 99 -21.26 1.98 26.26
N ILE A 100 -20.29 2.27 25.39
CA ILE A 100 -20.44 2.09 23.94
C ILE A 100 -19.23 1.35 23.34
N GLY A 101 -19.42 0.86 22.12
CA GLY A 101 -18.39 0.14 21.36
C GLY A 101 -18.10 0.81 20.02
N GLY A 102 -16.83 0.81 19.62
CA GLY A 102 -16.36 1.33 18.34
C GLY A 102 -14.85 1.54 18.33
N THR A 103 -14.24 1.54 17.14
CA THR A 103 -12.85 2.00 16.97
C THR A 103 -12.70 3.47 17.37
N SER A 104 -13.77 4.26 17.28
CA SER A 104 -13.90 5.60 17.87
C SER A 104 -13.62 5.65 19.38
N MET A 105 -13.80 4.55 20.11
CA MET A 105 -13.48 4.43 21.54
C MET A 105 -12.05 3.90 21.77
N SER A 106 -11.49 3.12 20.85
CA SER A 106 -10.07 2.71 20.86
C SER A 106 -9.13 3.89 20.64
N SER A 107 -9.42 4.73 19.64
CA SER A 107 -8.60 5.90 19.26
C SER A 107 -8.24 6.85 20.43
N PRO A 108 -9.17 7.26 21.32
CA PRO A 108 -8.83 8.13 22.44
C PRO A 108 -7.94 7.47 23.49
N HIS A 109 -7.92 6.13 23.63
CA HIS A 109 -6.95 5.46 24.50
C HIS A 109 -5.52 5.64 23.98
N VAL A 110 -5.31 5.42 22.68
CA VAL A 110 -4.01 5.64 22.02
C VAL A 110 -3.62 7.12 22.10
N THR A 111 -4.57 8.03 21.90
CA THR A 111 -4.35 9.48 22.01
C THR A 111 -3.92 9.88 23.43
N GLY A 112 -4.56 9.34 24.46
CA GLY A 112 -4.19 9.57 25.85
C GLY A 112 -2.77 9.07 26.16
N VAL A 113 -2.41 7.88 25.69
CA VAL A 113 -1.05 7.35 25.82
C VAL A 113 -0.03 8.21 25.09
N PHE A 114 -0.33 8.65 23.87
CA PHE A 114 0.52 9.57 23.12
C PHE A 114 0.76 10.87 23.89
N ALA A 115 -0.27 11.45 24.51
CA ALA A 115 -0.13 12.64 25.34
C ALA A 115 0.78 12.41 26.57
N LEU A 116 0.67 11.25 27.22
CA LEU A 116 1.57 10.86 28.32
C LEU A 116 3.02 10.69 27.85
N ILE A 117 3.23 10.09 26.66
CA ILE A 117 4.55 9.99 26.04
C ILE A 117 5.10 11.39 25.78
N LYS A 118 4.31 12.30 25.20
CA LYS A 118 4.72 13.69 24.96
C LYS A 118 5.02 14.45 26.25
N GLN A 119 4.32 14.18 27.34
CA GLN A 119 4.64 14.75 28.65
C GLN A 119 5.98 14.23 29.18
N ALA A 120 6.25 12.92 29.04
CA ALA A 120 7.47 12.29 29.53
C ALA A 120 8.69 12.55 28.61
N ARG A 121 8.46 12.74 27.31
CA ARG A 121 9.44 12.93 26.24
C ARG A 121 8.99 14.08 25.30
N PRO A 122 9.09 15.34 25.77
CA PRO A 122 8.61 16.50 24.99
C PRO A 122 9.34 16.70 23.65
N ASP A 123 10.56 16.19 23.54
CA ASP A 123 11.44 16.25 22.37
C ASP A 123 11.13 15.21 21.30
N TRP A 124 10.41 14.14 21.63
CA TRP A 124 10.11 13.07 20.67
C TRP A 124 9.20 13.52 19.52
N SER A 125 9.55 13.17 18.29
CA SER A 125 8.69 13.35 17.13
C SER A 125 7.41 12.51 17.27
N PRO A 126 6.35 12.81 16.50
CA PRO A 126 5.19 11.91 16.40
C PRO A 126 5.58 10.49 15.95
N ALA A 127 6.55 10.35 15.05
CA ALA A 127 7.02 9.06 14.56
C ALA A 127 7.73 8.25 15.66
N ILE A 128 8.60 8.88 16.46
CA ILE A 128 9.24 8.23 17.62
C ILE A 128 8.19 7.75 18.63
N ALA A 129 7.21 8.61 18.95
CA ALA A 129 6.14 8.24 19.89
C ALA A 129 5.26 7.09 19.35
N ARG A 130 4.92 7.11 18.06
CA ARG A 130 4.25 5.99 17.38
C ARG A 130 5.09 4.72 17.44
N SER A 131 6.39 4.82 17.16
CA SER A 131 7.31 3.69 17.25
C SER A 131 7.29 3.08 18.64
N ALA A 132 7.40 3.89 19.69
CA ALA A 132 7.37 3.38 21.05
C ALA A 132 6.06 2.67 21.39
N ILE A 133 4.92 3.17 20.90
CA ILE A 133 3.60 2.53 21.08
C ILE A 133 3.55 1.17 20.37
N MET A 134 4.00 1.11 19.12
CA MET A 134 3.95 -0.08 18.29
C MET A 134 4.90 -1.17 18.80
N THR A 135 6.17 -0.83 19.03
CA THR A 135 7.21 -1.83 19.27
C THR A 135 7.17 -2.46 20.65
N THR A 136 6.38 -1.90 21.59
CA THR A 136 6.19 -2.43 22.94
C THR A 136 4.76 -2.95 23.18
N ALA A 137 3.97 -3.08 22.12
CA ALA A 137 2.67 -3.76 22.19
C ALA A 137 2.86 -5.22 22.60
N TYR A 138 1.81 -5.85 23.14
CA TYR A 138 1.80 -7.30 23.35
C TYR A 138 0.94 -8.00 22.31
N GLN A 139 1.35 -9.18 21.88
CA GLN A 139 0.82 -9.88 20.70
C GLN A 139 -0.24 -10.93 21.03
N ASP A 140 -0.50 -11.19 22.32
CA ASP A 140 -1.53 -12.14 22.77
C ASP A 140 -2.93 -11.52 22.60
N VAL A 141 -3.40 -11.51 21.35
CA VAL A 141 -4.70 -11.02 20.92
C VAL A 141 -5.32 -12.07 20.02
N MET A 142 -6.59 -12.40 20.25
CA MET A 142 -7.32 -13.34 19.39
C MET A 142 -8.20 -12.58 18.38
N LYS A 143 -8.58 -13.25 17.29
CA LYS A 143 -9.65 -12.80 16.39
C LYS A 143 -11.00 -12.81 17.13
N GLU A 144 -12.05 -12.36 16.47
CA GLU A 144 -13.39 -12.25 17.05
C GLU A 144 -14.03 -13.59 17.47
N ASP A 145 -13.41 -14.72 17.12
CA ASP A 145 -13.82 -16.06 17.56
C ASP A 145 -13.27 -16.45 18.94
N GLY A 146 -12.36 -15.67 19.52
CA GLY A 146 -11.74 -15.89 20.82
C GLY A 146 -10.78 -17.09 20.88
N SER A 147 -10.35 -17.63 19.74
CA SER A 147 -9.52 -18.84 19.68
C SER A 147 -8.42 -18.83 18.62
N THR A 148 -8.61 -18.10 17.52
CA THR A 148 -7.63 -17.93 16.46
C THR A 148 -6.75 -16.72 16.79
N PRO A 149 -5.42 -16.82 16.79
CA PRO A 149 -4.55 -15.65 16.95
C PRO A 149 -4.84 -14.57 15.91
N ALA A 150 -4.90 -13.32 16.34
CA ALA A 150 -5.03 -12.17 15.44
C ALA A 150 -3.73 -11.98 14.65
N ASP A 151 -3.85 -11.67 13.37
CA ASP A 151 -2.70 -11.38 12.51
C ASP A 151 -2.42 -9.86 12.43
N PRO A 152 -1.30 -9.42 11.84
CA PRO A 152 -0.98 -8.00 11.69
C PRO A 152 -2.04 -7.15 10.97
N PHE A 153 -2.89 -7.72 10.10
CA PHE A 153 -4.00 -6.99 9.49
C PHE A 153 -5.23 -6.91 10.38
N ASP A 154 -5.28 -7.71 11.43
CA ASP A 154 -6.26 -7.59 12.49
C ASP A 154 -5.85 -6.56 13.54
N MET A 155 -4.62 -6.67 14.07
CA MET A 155 -4.19 -5.98 15.30
C MET A 155 -3.01 -5.02 15.14
N GLY A 156 -2.43 -4.93 13.94
CA GLY A 156 -1.18 -4.21 13.72
C GLY A 156 -0.04 -4.83 14.52
N SER A 157 0.61 -4.02 15.35
CA SER A 157 1.72 -4.49 16.21
C SER A 157 1.26 -5.28 17.44
N GLY A 158 -0.05 -5.28 17.72
CA GLY A 158 -0.65 -5.93 18.89
C GLY A 158 -1.47 -4.97 19.73
N HIS A 159 -1.78 -5.38 20.96
CA HIS A 159 -2.55 -4.57 21.89
C HIS A 159 -1.66 -3.56 22.63
N LEU A 160 -2.14 -2.32 22.70
CA LEU A 160 -1.53 -1.20 23.38
C LEU A 160 -1.18 -1.56 24.82
N ASN A 161 0.10 -1.43 25.18
CA ASN A 161 0.60 -1.59 26.53
C ASN A 161 0.95 -0.23 27.12
N ALA A 162 0.00 0.41 27.80
CA ALA A 162 0.28 1.69 28.45
C ALA A 162 1.29 1.58 29.60
N GLY A 163 1.31 0.45 30.32
CA GLY A 163 2.26 0.10 31.40
C GLY A 163 2.43 1.08 32.58
N GLY A 164 2.46 0.57 33.82
CA GLY A 164 2.83 1.33 35.03
C GLY A 164 4.35 1.50 35.22
N LYS A 165 4.77 2.64 35.82
CA LYS A 165 6.15 3.20 35.99
C LYS A 165 7.06 3.06 34.75
N ALA A 166 7.63 4.18 34.31
CA ALA A 166 8.60 4.26 33.20
C ALA A 166 9.87 3.42 33.49
N ASN A 167 9.81 2.14 33.18
CA ASN A 167 10.87 1.15 33.28
C ASN A 167 11.36 0.78 31.87
N LYS A 168 12.49 0.09 31.80
CA LYS A 168 13.03 -0.43 30.54
C LYS A 168 12.03 -1.35 29.86
N GLY A 169 11.87 -1.20 28.55
CA GLY A 169 10.91 -1.95 27.74
C GLY A 169 9.48 -1.39 27.78
N SER A 170 9.22 -0.34 28.58
CA SER A 170 7.93 0.36 28.52
C SER A 170 7.88 1.34 27.34
N ILE A 171 6.68 1.78 26.99
CA ILE A 171 6.43 2.83 25.98
C ILE A 171 7.21 4.14 26.23
N PHE A 172 7.67 4.41 27.46
CA PHE A 172 8.45 5.61 27.80
C PHE A 172 9.96 5.41 27.66
N GLU A 173 10.40 4.15 27.62
CA GLU A 173 11.79 3.72 27.47
C GLU A 173 11.84 2.41 26.65
N PRO A 174 11.53 2.47 25.34
CA PRO A 174 11.42 1.28 24.48
C PRO A 174 12.78 0.71 24.06
N GLY A 175 13.88 1.42 24.34
CA GLY A 175 15.23 1.03 23.96
C GLY A 175 15.61 1.53 22.58
N LEU A 176 14.93 1.07 21.52
CA LEU A 176 15.09 1.54 20.14
C LEU A 176 13.78 2.10 19.61
N VAL A 177 13.88 3.04 18.66
CA VAL A 177 12.73 3.62 17.94
C VAL A 177 13.05 3.81 16.47
N TYR A 178 12.03 3.73 15.62
CA TYR A 178 12.05 4.11 14.22
C TYR A 178 11.55 5.55 14.10
N ASP A 179 12.41 6.46 13.65
CA ASP A 179 12.04 7.86 13.41
C ASP A 179 11.83 8.11 11.91
N ALA A 180 10.91 9.02 11.60
CA ALA A 180 10.61 9.43 10.23
C ALA A 180 10.11 10.88 10.26
N GLY A 181 10.68 11.71 9.41
CA GLY A 181 10.37 13.12 9.26
C GLY A 181 9.86 13.46 7.86
N LEU A 182 9.97 14.74 7.51
CA LEU A 182 9.46 15.27 6.24
C LEU A 182 10.06 14.55 5.02
N TYR A 183 11.38 14.28 5.04
CA TYR A 183 12.07 13.70 3.90
C TYR A 183 11.66 12.25 3.65
N GLU A 184 11.52 11.44 4.70
CA GLU A 184 11.08 10.05 4.56
C GLU A 184 9.64 9.97 4.03
N TYR A 185 8.74 10.84 4.52
CA TYR A 185 7.37 10.89 4.00
C TYR A 185 7.28 11.45 2.59
N ALA A 186 8.11 12.44 2.25
CA ALA A 186 8.16 12.98 0.89
C ALA A 186 8.69 11.94 -0.10
N ALA A 187 9.74 11.21 0.27
CA ALA A 187 10.32 10.14 -0.56
C ALA A 187 9.31 8.99 -0.75
N PHE A 188 8.61 8.59 0.32
CA PHE A 188 7.50 7.65 0.24
C PHE A 188 6.41 8.11 -0.74
N THR A 189 5.98 9.38 -0.70
CA THR A 189 4.98 9.88 -1.65
C THR A 189 5.49 10.01 -3.09
N CYS A 190 6.80 10.18 -3.27
CA CYS A 190 7.45 10.13 -4.59
C CYS A 190 7.40 8.71 -5.15
N GLY A 191 7.77 7.69 -4.37
CA GLY A 191 7.71 6.29 -4.80
C GLY A 191 6.29 5.75 -4.98
N MET A 192 5.29 6.38 -4.34
CA MET A 192 3.87 6.10 -4.60
C MET A 192 3.30 6.88 -5.81
N GLU A 193 4.09 7.78 -6.40
CA GLU A 193 3.70 8.62 -7.55
C GLU A 193 2.44 9.48 -7.36
N TRP A 194 2.09 9.82 -6.12
CA TRP A 194 0.86 10.58 -5.81
C TRP A 194 0.89 12.06 -6.22
N GLY A 195 1.99 12.55 -6.80
CA GLY A 195 2.11 13.95 -7.24
C GLY A 195 2.05 14.99 -6.10
N VAL A 196 2.25 14.59 -4.84
CA VAL A 196 2.20 15.50 -3.67
C VAL A 196 3.36 16.51 -3.69
N PHE A 197 4.52 16.09 -4.18
CA PHE A 197 5.71 16.94 -4.36
C PHE A 197 6.11 16.99 -5.83
N THR A 198 6.70 18.12 -6.25
CA THR A 198 7.18 18.31 -7.63
C THR A 198 8.32 17.32 -7.97
N PRO A 199 8.49 16.93 -9.25
CA PRO A 199 9.56 16.02 -9.67
C PRO A 199 10.97 16.43 -9.21
N GLY A 200 11.28 17.73 -9.21
CA GLY A 200 12.57 18.24 -8.71
C GLY A 200 12.83 17.96 -7.22
N SER A 201 11.77 17.81 -6.41
CA SER A 201 11.88 17.41 -5.00
C SER A 201 12.23 15.93 -4.87
N CYS A 202 11.65 15.07 -5.70
CA CYS A 202 11.94 13.64 -5.70
C CYS A 202 13.40 13.38 -6.12
N VAL A 203 13.88 14.05 -7.19
CA VAL A 203 15.29 14.01 -7.61
C VAL A 203 16.24 14.48 -6.50
N PHE A 204 15.86 15.53 -5.76
CA PHE A 204 16.65 15.98 -4.62
C PHE A 204 16.73 14.92 -3.51
N LEU A 205 15.61 14.30 -3.14
CA LEU A 205 15.56 13.26 -2.09
C LEU A 205 16.41 12.04 -2.44
N ASP A 206 16.34 11.61 -3.70
CA ASP A 206 17.20 10.55 -4.23
C ASP A 206 18.69 10.94 -4.15
N SER A 207 19.03 12.17 -4.54
CA SER A 207 20.42 12.67 -4.53
C SER A 207 21.07 12.70 -3.15
N ILE A 208 20.28 12.77 -2.08
CA ILE A 208 20.76 12.72 -0.68
C ILE A 208 20.61 11.34 -0.05
N GLY A 209 20.17 10.34 -0.82
CA GLY A 209 20.09 8.93 -0.43
C GLY A 209 18.91 8.58 0.48
N VAL A 210 17.79 9.31 0.39
CA VAL A 210 16.55 8.90 1.09
C VAL A 210 15.83 7.85 0.23
N PRO A 211 15.60 6.63 0.74
CA PRO A 211 14.89 5.60 -0.01
C PRO A 211 13.47 6.05 -0.41
N MET A 212 13.12 5.90 -1.68
CA MET A 212 11.80 6.28 -2.22
C MET A 212 10.79 5.12 -2.21
N GLU A 213 11.29 3.89 -2.31
CA GLU A 213 10.46 2.69 -2.33
C GLU A 213 9.50 2.63 -1.13
N PRO A 214 8.19 2.40 -1.33
CA PRO A 214 7.19 2.47 -0.26
C PRO A 214 7.50 1.56 0.93
N TYR A 215 7.98 0.34 0.67
CA TYR A 215 8.38 -0.62 1.71
C TYR A 215 9.60 -0.17 2.54
N ASN A 216 10.37 0.81 2.06
CA ASN A 216 11.55 1.38 2.75
C ASN A 216 11.22 2.59 3.65
N LEU A 217 9.98 3.07 3.69
CA LEU A 217 9.57 4.04 4.71
C LEU A 217 9.98 3.52 6.09
N ASN A 218 10.67 4.34 6.89
CA ASN A 218 11.23 3.93 8.18
C ASN A 218 10.13 3.75 9.25
N TYR A 219 9.31 2.72 9.06
CA TYR A 219 8.11 2.42 9.80
C TYR A 219 8.33 1.24 10.74
N PRO A 220 7.70 1.18 11.93
CA PRO A 220 7.91 0.11 12.92
C PRO A 220 7.35 -1.28 12.54
N SER A 221 6.95 -1.46 11.29
CA SER A 221 6.49 -2.71 10.70
C SER A 221 7.04 -2.87 9.27
N ILE A 222 7.01 -4.09 8.74
CA ILE A 222 7.49 -4.41 7.39
C ILE A 222 6.33 -5.04 6.62
N GLY A 223 5.75 -4.29 5.70
CA GLY A 223 4.81 -4.81 4.71
C GLY A 223 5.48 -4.91 3.34
N ILE A 224 5.23 -6.00 2.62
CA ILE A 224 5.62 -6.17 1.22
C ILE A 224 4.41 -6.74 0.47
N ASN A 225 3.81 -5.92 -0.39
CA ASN A 225 2.63 -6.28 -1.15
C ASN A 225 2.93 -7.23 -2.30
N GLU A 226 4.09 -7.08 -2.92
CA GLU A 226 4.53 -7.90 -4.03
C GLU A 226 5.98 -8.29 -3.79
N LEU A 227 6.18 -9.56 -3.45
CA LEU A 227 7.50 -10.15 -3.34
C LEU A 227 7.62 -11.25 -4.39
N PRO A 228 8.24 -10.98 -5.55
CA PRO A 228 8.41 -11.99 -6.59
C PRO A 228 9.35 -13.08 -6.08
N GLY A 229 10.65 -12.81 -5.97
CA GLY A 229 11.62 -13.79 -5.49
C GLY A 229 12.26 -13.38 -4.18
N ILE A 230 12.92 -12.24 -4.20
CA ILE A 230 13.73 -11.75 -3.10
C ILE A 230 13.61 -10.23 -3.04
N LEU A 231 13.46 -9.68 -1.85
CA LEU A 231 13.40 -8.24 -1.64
C LEU A 231 14.17 -7.87 -0.37
N THR A 232 14.89 -6.76 -0.42
CA THR A 232 15.62 -6.24 0.74
C THR A 232 15.03 -4.92 1.21
N VAL A 233 14.57 -4.91 2.46
CA VAL A 233 14.00 -3.75 3.12
C VAL A 233 15.04 -3.09 4.01
N GLN A 234 15.17 -1.77 3.92
CA GLN A 234 16.03 -0.95 4.77
C GLN A 234 15.25 -0.39 5.97
N ARG A 235 15.85 -0.46 7.15
CA ARG A 235 15.33 0.20 8.37
C ARG A 235 16.45 0.88 9.14
N THR A 236 16.12 1.98 9.80
CA THR A 236 17.05 2.71 10.68
C THR A 236 16.44 2.87 12.05
N VAL A 237 17.14 2.39 13.08
CA VAL A 237 16.73 2.53 14.48
C VAL A 237 17.64 3.52 15.19
N THR A 238 17.07 4.27 16.12
CA THR A 238 17.80 5.16 17.03
C THR A 238 17.65 4.67 18.46
N SER A 239 18.74 4.62 19.21
CA SER A 239 18.68 4.24 20.63
C SER A 239 18.19 5.40 21.49
N VAL A 240 17.13 5.15 22.25
CA VAL A 240 16.55 6.10 23.21
C VAL A 240 16.57 5.58 24.64
N ALA A 241 17.34 4.52 24.89
CA ALA A 241 17.64 4.00 26.23
C ALA A 241 18.25 5.13 27.09
N LYS A 242 17.89 5.22 28.38
CA LYS A 242 18.41 6.31 29.23
C LYS A 242 19.88 6.15 29.59
N GLU A 243 20.40 4.92 29.54
CA GLU A 243 21.79 4.67 29.94
C GLU A 243 22.77 5.14 28.86
N LYS A 244 23.85 5.80 29.30
CA LYS A 244 24.87 6.38 28.41
C LYS A 244 25.94 5.40 27.93
N GLY A 245 25.93 4.16 28.46
CA GLY A 245 26.86 3.11 28.07
C GLY A 245 26.50 2.48 26.74
N TRP A 246 27.43 1.70 26.19
CA TRP A 246 27.13 0.84 25.04
C TRP A 246 26.08 -0.20 25.42
N ARG A 247 25.10 -0.36 24.55
CA ARG A 247 24.14 -1.47 24.58
C ARG A 247 24.21 -2.22 23.27
N GLU A 248 24.13 -3.53 23.39
CA GLU A 248 24.12 -4.44 22.27
C GLU A 248 22.71 -5.01 22.14
N TYR A 249 22.17 -5.03 20.92
CA TYR A 249 20.88 -5.60 20.57
C TYR A 249 21.10 -6.68 19.54
N THR A 250 20.59 -7.88 19.78
CA THR A 250 20.63 -8.99 18.83
C THR A 250 19.24 -9.21 18.26
N VAL A 251 19.16 -9.42 16.94
CA VAL A 251 17.88 -9.66 16.27
C VAL A 251 17.41 -11.11 16.47
N SER A 252 16.12 -11.28 16.69
CA SER A 252 15.39 -12.53 16.62
C SER A 252 14.34 -12.40 15.53
N VAL A 253 14.25 -13.39 14.65
CA VAL A 253 13.33 -13.42 13.52
C VAL A 253 12.39 -14.60 13.67
N ASP A 254 11.11 -14.35 13.41
CA ASP A 254 10.07 -15.35 13.19
C ASP A 254 9.62 -15.18 11.74
N ALA A 255 10.17 -16.02 10.85
CA ALA A 255 9.97 -15.85 9.41
C ALA A 255 8.51 -16.18 9.04
N PRO A 256 7.86 -15.39 8.17
CA PRO A 256 6.57 -15.76 7.62
C PRO A 256 6.62 -17.14 6.96
N GLU A 257 5.55 -17.92 7.11
CA GLU A 257 5.48 -19.27 6.52
C GLU A 257 5.72 -19.21 5.00
N GLY A 258 6.66 -20.03 4.53
CA GLY A 258 7.07 -20.11 3.13
C GLY A 258 8.11 -19.08 2.67
N TYR A 259 8.70 -18.34 3.60
CA TYR A 259 9.79 -17.40 3.35
C TYR A 259 11.02 -17.68 4.23
N GLU A 260 12.19 -17.32 3.71
CA GLU A 260 13.40 -17.12 4.50
C GLU A 260 13.58 -15.62 4.78
N VAL A 261 14.00 -15.27 6.00
CA VAL A 261 14.24 -13.89 6.40
C VAL A 261 15.62 -13.78 7.05
N THR A 262 16.47 -12.95 6.46
CA THR A 262 17.82 -12.67 6.96
C THR A 262 17.98 -11.19 7.30
N VAL A 263 18.82 -10.88 8.29
CA VAL A 263 19.01 -9.51 8.78
C VAL A 263 20.49 -9.20 8.88
N GLU A 264 20.92 -8.09 8.28
CA GLU A 264 22.30 -7.63 8.31
C GLU A 264 22.42 -6.17 8.76
N PRO A 265 23.23 -5.86 9.80
CA PRO A 265 23.93 -6.80 10.69
C PRO A 265 22.94 -7.49 11.66
N THR A 266 23.30 -8.67 12.18
CA THR A 266 22.48 -9.40 13.17
C THR A 266 22.56 -8.81 14.59
N THR A 267 23.47 -7.86 14.82
CA THR A 267 23.70 -7.23 16.11
C THR A 267 23.99 -5.73 15.94
N LEU A 268 23.35 -4.90 16.76
CA LEU A 268 23.54 -3.45 16.80
C LEU A 268 24.13 -3.02 18.13
N LYS A 269 25.24 -2.28 18.10
CA LYS A 269 25.90 -1.75 19.30
C LYS A 269 25.83 -0.23 19.31
N LEU A 270 24.99 0.31 20.18
CA LEU A 270 24.58 1.72 20.18
C LEU A 270 24.68 2.34 21.58
N LYS A 271 24.98 3.63 21.66
CA LYS A 271 24.69 4.45 22.85
C LYS A 271 23.38 5.20 22.65
N SER A 272 22.84 5.75 23.74
CA SER A 272 21.71 6.69 23.67
C SER A 272 21.99 7.84 22.69
N GLY A 273 21.11 8.03 21.72
CA GLY A 273 21.21 9.00 20.63
C GLY A 273 21.90 8.50 19.37
N ASP A 274 22.58 7.34 19.40
CA ASP A 274 23.18 6.75 18.21
C ASP A 274 22.10 6.06 17.37
N SER A 275 22.25 6.13 16.05
CA SER A 275 21.43 5.41 15.07
C SER A 275 22.23 4.33 14.35
N ALA A 276 21.55 3.28 13.90
CA ALA A 276 22.10 2.31 12.97
C ALA A 276 21.05 1.87 11.96
N THR A 277 21.52 1.69 10.73
CA THR A 277 20.76 1.10 9.63
C THR A 277 21.03 -0.40 9.57
N TYR A 278 19.98 -1.17 9.29
CA TYR A 278 20.07 -2.58 9.00
C TYR A 278 19.16 -2.93 7.82
N TYR A 279 19.41 -4.08 7.24
CA TYR A 279 18.74 -4.59 6.05
C TYR A 279 18.05 -5.90 6.39
N VAL A 280 16.81 -6.07 5.92
CA VAL A 280 16.01 -7.29 6.08
C VAL A 280 15.77 -7.84 4.69
N THR A 281 16.43 -8.95 4.36
CA THR A 281 16.24 -9.63 3.08
C THR A 281 15.26 -10.77 3.26
N ILE A 282 14.18 -10.74 2.50
CA ILE A 282 13.10 -11.72 2.52
C ILE A 282 13.11 -12.45 1.19
N THR A 283 13.23 -13.76 1.23
CA THR A 283 13.28 -14.64 0.04
C THR A 283 12.08 -15.58 0.07
N ASN A 284 11.29 -15.59 -1.00
CA ASN A 284 10.25 -16.58 -1.20
C ASN A 284 10.89 -17.95 -1.49
N VAL A 285 10.53 -18.97 -0.71
CA VAL A 285 11.02 -20.34 -0.92
C VAL A 285 9.93 -21.26 -1.44
N ASP A 286 8.70 -21.12 -0.96
CA ASP A 286 7.53 -21.89 -1.39
C ASP A 286 6.17 -21.25 -0.99
N ALA A 287 6.16 -19.95 -0.66
CA ALA A 287 4.94 -19.26 -0.31
C ALA A 287 3.97 -19.18 -1.51
N PRO A 288 2.66 -19.43 -1.30
CA PRO A 288 1.68 -19.34 -2.38
C PRO A 288 1.54 -17.92 -2.93
N ILE A 289 1.56 -17.79 -4.26
CA ILE A 289 1.35 -16.52 -4.96
C ILE A 289 0.00 -15.90 -4.58
N GLY A 290 0.00 -14.61 -4.28
CA GLY A 290 -1.20 -13.82 -3.96
C GLY A 290 -1.71 -13.99 -2.53
N GLU A 291 -1.10 -14.86 -1.72
CA GLU A 291 -1.48 -15.04 -0.31
C GLU A 291 -0.54 -14.27 0.63
N TRP A 292 -1.15 -13.58 1.60
CA TRP A 292 -0.40 -12.96 2.68
C TRP A 292 0.09 -14.00 3.70
N ARG A 293 1.30 -13.79 4.18
CA ARG A 293 1.94 -14.55 5.25
C ARG A 293 2.53 -13.58 6.26
N PHE A 294 2.55 -14.00 7.52
CA PHE A 294 2.87 -13.13 8.65
C PHE A 294 4.00 -13.71 9.49
N GLY A 295 4.84 -12.82 10.01
CA GLY A 295 5.96 -13.14 10.88
C GLY A 295 6.35 -11.91 11.70
N SER A 296 7.56 -11.91 12.24
CA SER A 296 8.06 -10.77 13.00
C SER A 296 9.58 -10.68 13.08
N LEU A 297 10.05 -9.48 13.43
CA LEU A 297 11.43 -9.18 13.78
C LEU A 297 11.43 -8.52 15.17
N THR A 298 12.31 -8.98 16.06
CA THR A 298 12.47 -8.38 17.39
C THR A 298 13.93 -8.12 17.72
N TRP A 299 14.28 -6.88 18.08
CA TRP A 299 15.59 -6.55 18.66
C TRP A 299 15.56 -6.74 20.17
N CYS A 300 16.48 -7.55 20.70
CA CYS A 300 16.59 -7.87 22.13
C CYS A 300 17.96 -7.47 22.70
N ASP A 301 18.01 -6.80 23.86
CA ASP A 301 19.28 -6.34 24.45
C ASP A 301 20.07 -7.41 25.24
N ARG A 302 19.43 -8.51 25.63
CA ARG A 302 20.02 -9.62 26.41
C ARG A 302 19.44 -10.99 26.04
N GLY A 303 19.19 -11.22 24.74
CA GLY A 303 18.46 -12.39 24.26
C GLY A 303 16.95 -12.32 24.58
N LYS A 304 16.20 -13.41 24.33
CA LYS A 304 14.75 -13.47 24.59
C LYS A 304 14.43 -13.25 26.08
N ASN A 305 13.44 -12.41 26.40
CA ASN A 305 13.10 -11.87 27.73
C ASN A 305 14.10 -10.82 28.26
N GLY A 306 14.68 -10.04 27.34
CA GLY A 306 15.57 -8.92 27.66
C GLY A 306 14.85 -7.77 28.38
N HIS A 307 15.59 -6.72 28.76
CA HIS A 307 14.96 -5.51 29.30
C HIS A 307 14.30 -4.68 28.22
N TYR A 308 14.79 -4.78 26.98
CA TYR A 308 14.22 -4.15 25.80
C TYR A 308 13.92 -5.24 24.77
N GLU A 309 12.67 -5.26 24.33
CA GLU A 309 12.18 -6.06 23.21
C GLU A 309 11.46 -5.09 22.28
N VAL A 310 12.02 -4.94 21.08
CA VAL A 310 11.53 -3.96 20.09
C VAL A 310 10.95 -4.78 18.94
N TYR A 311 9.65 -5.04 19.05
CA TYR A 311 8.91 -5.91 18.13
C TYR A 311 8.44 -5.15 16.89
N SER A 312 8.56 -5.79 15.72
CA SER A 312 8.05 -5.29 14.44
C SER A 312 7.36 -6.43 13.69
N PRO A 313 6.06 -6.33 13.36
CA PRO A 313 5.38 -7.35 12.57
C PRO A 313 5.86 -7.29 11.11
N ILE A 314 5.85 -8.46 10.47
CA ILE A 314 6.14 -8.67 9.05
C ILE A 314 4.87 -9.21 8.38
N ALA A 315 4.47 -8.62 7.25
CA ALA A 315 3.42 -9.12 6.38
C ALA A 315 3.93 -9.11 4.93
N VAL A 316 3.90 -10.26 4.27
CA VAL A 316 4.46 -10.42 2.92
C VAL A 316 3.48 -11.19 2.05
N ARG A 317 3.30 -10.74 0.80
CA ARG A 317 2.50 -11.44 -0.20
C ARG A 317 3.37 -11.74 -1.42
N ALA A 318 3.41 -13.02 -1.78
CA ALA A 318 4.22 -13.47 -2.91
C ALA A 318 3.59 -12.96 -4.22
N SER A 319 4.41 -12.45 -5.12
CA SER A 319 4.02 -12.18 -6.51
C SER A 319 4.70 -13.19 -7.43
N LEU A 320 4.15 -13.36 -8.62
CA LEU A 320 4.69 -14.32 -9.58
C LEU A 320 6.01 -13.83 -10.19
N PHE A 321 6.06 -12.55 -10.49
CA PHE A 321 7.04 -11.94 -11.37
C PHE A 321 7.06 -10.43 -11.12
N GLU A 322 8.22 -9.81 -11.28
CA GLU A 322 8.38 -8.36 -11.30
C GLU A 322 9.43 -7.98 -12.34
N ALA A 323 9.17 -6.89 -13.05
CA ALA A 323 10.09 -6.21 -13.94
C ALA A 323 9.71 -4.72 -13.95
N PRO A 324 10.64 -3.81 -14.30
CA PRO A 324 10.32 -2.39 -14.47
C PRO A 324 9.17 -2.21 -15.47
N GLU A 325 8.24 -1.31 -15.18
CA GLU A 325 7.14 -1.00 -16.09
C GLU A 325 7.65 -0.34 -17.37
N GLU A 326 8.67 0.50 -17.26
CA GLU A 326 9.23 1.27 -18.37
C GLU A 326 10.72 1.56 -18.21
N ILE A 327 11.42 1.65 -19.33
CA ILE A 327 12.81 2.08 -19.43
C ILE A 327 12.87 3.27 -20.39
N LEU A 328 13.38 4.39 -19.88
CA LEU A 328 13.58 5.61 -20.66
C LEU A 328 14.98 5.63 -21.28
N SER A 329 15.06 5.99 -22.56
CA SER A 329 16.32 6.07 -23.30
C SER A 329 16.28 7.11 -24.43
N SER A 330 17.41 7.28 -25.12
CA SER A 330 17.56 8.14 -26.30
C SER A 330 18.66 7.59 -27.23
N GLY A 331 18.75 8.16 -28.44
CA GLY A 331 19.68 7.79 -29.50
C GLY A 331 19.05 6.91 -30.59
N GLU A 332 19.51 7.09 -31.83
CA GLU A 332 19.00 6.36 -33.00
C GLU A 332 19.27 4.85 -32.93
N SER A 333 20.28 4.46 -32.18
CA SER A 333 20.60 3.07 -31.83
C SER A 333 21.19 3.03 -30.44
N GLY A 334 20.91 1.98 -29.69
CA GLY A 334 21.44 1.80 -28.35
C GLY A 334 21.17 0.42 -27.78
N SER A 335 21.53 0.28 -26.51
CA SER A 335 21.32 -0.94 -25.71
C SER A 335 20.92 -0.54 -24.30
N GLY A 336 20.16 -1.40 -23.64
CA GLY A 336 19.72 -1.24 -22.25
C GLY A 336 19.71 -2.58 -21.55
N SER A 337 19.69 -2.54 -20.22
CA SER A 337 19.60 -3.74 -19.38
C SER A 337 18.67 -3.44 -18.22
N PHE A 338 17.90 -4.43 -17.81
CA PHE A 338 17.03 -4.33 -16.64
C PHE A 338 16.89 -5.67 -15.94
N ASP A 339 16.61 -5.60 -14.65
CA ASP A 339 16.46 -6.78 -13.81
C ASP A 339 15.01 -7.29 -13.83
N VAL A 340 14.88 -8.61 -13.76
CA VAL A 340 13.61 -9.31 -13.60
C VAL A 340 13.71 -10.27 -12.42
N SER A 341 12.66 -10.31 -11.61
CA SER A 341 12.60 -11.12 -10.40
C SER A 341 11.55 -12.22 -10.52
N PHE A 342 11.86 -13.41 -10.01
CA PHE A 342 11.00 -14.59 -10.17
C PHE A 342 10.48 -15.14 -8.85
N GLY A 343 9.15 -15.27 -8.76
CA GLY A 343 8.45 -15.96 -7.68
C GLY A 343 8.03 -17.39 -7.98
N TYR A 344 8.54 -17.94 -9.07
CA TYR A 344 8.27 -19.32 -9.47
C TYR A 344 9.52 -19.95 -10.07
N THR A 345 9.51 -21.28 -10.13
CA THR A 345 10.48 -22.04 -10.91
C THR A 345 9.77 -22.64 -12.11
N GLY A 346 10.27 -22.41 -13.31
CA GLY A 346 9.56 -22.82 -14.53
C GLY A 346 10.14 -22.25 -15.82
N SER A 347 9.35 -22.29 -16.89
CA SER A 347 9.75 -21.66 -18.14
C SER A 347 9.69 -20.14 -18.04
N TYR A 348 10.60 -19.47 -18.75
CA TYR A 348 10.56 -18.02 -18.93
C TYR A 348 11.05 -17.68 -20.33
N THR A 349 10.42 -16.68 -20.94
CA THR A 349 10.85 -16.12 -22.23
C THR A 349 10.55 -14.64 -22.26
N ALA A 350 11.55 -13.85 -22.65
CA ALA A 350 11.38 -12.45 -23.04
C ALA A 350 11.29 -12.36 -24.57
N ALA A 351 10.42 -11.49 -25.08
CA ALA A 351 10.32 -11.22 -26.51
C ALA A 351 10.12 -9.72 -26.76
N ALA A 352 10.84 -9.17 -27.73
CA ALA A 352 10.76 -7.75 -28.10
C ALA A 352 9.68 -7.50 -29.15
N HIS A 353 8.96 -6.39 -29.00
CA HIS A 353 7.90 -5.89 -29.88
C HIS A 353 8.16 -4.41 -30.21
N GLY A 354 8.07 -4.04 -31.48
CA GLY A 354 8.49 -2.71 -31.96
C GLY A 354 10.00 -2.68 -32.21
N LEU A 355 10.72 -1.56 -32.14
CA LEU A 355 10.38 -0.21 -31.72
C LEU A 355 9.63 0.58 -32.82
N GLU A 356 8.48 1.18 -32.50
CA GLU A 356 7.63 1.91 -33.45
C GLU A 356 7.62 3.42 -33.17
N PRO A 357 7.67 4.29 -34.20
CA PRO A 357 7.51 5.73 -34.02
C PRO A 357 6.06 6.08 -33.65
N ALA A 358 5.89 7.17 -32.91
CA ALA A 358 4.58 7.73 -32.62
C ALA A 358 3.86 8.14 -33.91
N THR A 359 2.55 7.84 -33.97
CA THR A 359 1.65 8.53 -34.89
C THR A 359 1.22 9.83 -34.22
N VAL A 360 1.54 10.96 -34.85
CA VAL A 360 1.23 12.30 -34.36
C VAL A 360 0.05 12.88 -35.12
N THR A 361 -0.97 13.31 -34.39
CA THR A 361 -2.14 14.01 -34.92
C THR A 361 -2.25 15.38 -34.28
N SER A 362 -1.97 16.44 -35.05
CA SER A 362 -2.17 17.81 -34.62
C SER A 362 -3.63 18.23 -34.76
N ASP A 363 -4.18 18.87 -33.73
CA ASP A 363 -5.56 19.36 -33.71
C ASP A 363 -5.72 20.53 -32.71
N ASN A 364 -6.92 21.07 -32.57
CA ASN A 364 -7.24 22.20 -31.69
C ASN A 364 -8.56 21.96 -30.96
N VAL A 365 -8.59 22.18 -29.64
CA VAL A 365 -9.81 22.04 -28.83
C VAL A 365 -10.17 23.34 -28.14
N VAL A 366 -11.46 23.66 -28.14
CA VAL A 366 -12.01 24.85 -27.48
C VAL A 366 -12.16 24.65 -25.97
N GLN A 367 -12.03 25.74 -25.21
CA GLN A 367 -12.32 25.77 -23.77
C GLN A 367 -13.77 25.36 -23.50
N ASP A 368 -13.94 24.38 -22.62
CA ASP A 368 -15.23 24.05 -22.03
C ASP A 368 -15.65 25.10 -20.97
N PRO A 369 -16.77 25.81 -21.15
CA PRO A 369 -17.24 26.83 -20.21
C PRO A 369 -17.63 26.31 -18.81
N ASP A 370 -18.09 25.06 -18.69
CA ASP A 370 -18.52 24.48 -17.41
C ASP A 370 -17.56 23.42 -16.86
N GLN A 371 -16.54 23.07 -17.65
CA GLN A 371 -15.48 22.13 -17.27
C GLN A 371 -16.08 20.78 -16.91
N ASN A 372 -17.05 20.30 -17.69
CA ASN A 372 -17.65 18.99 -17.48
C ASN A 372 -17.68 18.25 -18.80
N PHE A 373 -16.88 17.18 -18.89
CA PHE A 373 -16.83 16.35 -20.08
C PHE A 373 -18.23 15.83 -20.50
N ASP A 374 -18.68 16.29 -21.65
CA ASP A 374 -19.80 15.73 -22.42
C ASP A 374 -19.35 15.59 -23.89
N PRO A 375 -19.27 14.36 -24.44
CA PRO A 375 -18.81 14.15 -25.81
C PRO A 375 -19.76 14.73 -26.89
N SER A 376 -20.91 15.30 -26.51
CA SER A 376 -21.93 15.84 -27.42
C SER A 376 -22.08 17.36 -27.41
N ASP A 377 -21.38 18.07 -26.54
CA ASP A 377 -21.55 19.52 -26.36
C ASP A 377 -20.66 20.39 -27.27
N GLY A 378 -19.63 19.78 -27.89
CA GLY A 378 -18.71 20.42 -28.82
C GLY A 378 -17.42 20.97 -28.19
N TYR A 379 -17.12 20.68 -26.92
CA TYR A 379 -15.86 21.06 -26.25
C TYR A 379 -14.84 19.92 -26.17
N SER A 380 -15.09 18.83 -26.90
CA SER A 380 -14.19 17.69 -27.02
C SER A 380 -14.02 17.28 -28.48
N ASN A 381 -12.78 17.04 -28.91
CA ASN A 381 -12.49 16.54 -30.25
C ASN A 381 -12.31 15.03 -30.24
N LEU A 382 -13.00 14.34 -31.15
CA LEU A 382 -12.95 12.89 -31.30
C LEU A 382 -11.87 12.46 -32.30
N HIS A 383 -10.98 11.61 -31.83
CA HIS A 383 -10.02 10.84 -32.63
C HIS A 383 -10.40 9.37 -32.65
N THR A 384 -10.25 8.71 -33.80
CA THR A 384 -10.61 7.29 -33.94
C THR A 384 -9.43 6.46 -34.39
N PHE A 385 -9.21 5.32 -33.71
CA PHE A 385 -8.08 4.43 -33.96
C PHE A 385 -8.60 3.01 -34.15
N THR A 386 -8.38 2.43 -35.34
CA THR A 386 -8.75 1.03 -35.59
C THR A 386 -7.56 0.12 -35.28
N LEU A 387 -7.67 -0.64 -34.18
CA LEU A 387 -6.63 -1.56 -33.72
C LEU A 387 -6.92 -2.99 -34.21
N SER A 388 -5.86 -3.68 -34.63
CA SER A 388 -5.91 -5.09 -34.99
C SER A 388 -4.59 -5.78 -34.62
N GLY A 389 -4.65 -6.74 -33.70
CA GLY A 389 -3.47 -7.51 -33.26
C GLY A 389 -2.45 -6.71 -32.46
N ALA A 390 -2.86 -5.59 -31.85
CA ALA A 390 -2.02 -4.82 -30.95
C ALA A 390 -1.90 -5.53 -29.59
N GLY A 391 -0.69 -5.61 -29.05
CA GLY A 391 -0.40 -6.09 -27.70
C GLY A 391 -0.40 -4.97 -26.67
N PHE A 392 -0.23 -3.73 -27.12
CA PHE A 392 -0.20 -2.55 -26.27
C PHE A 392 -0.63 -1.31 -27.08
N PHE A 393 -1.35 -0.39 -26.45
CA PHE A 393 -1.76 0.89 -27.04
C PHE A 393 -1.54 2.04 -26.06
N ARG A 394 -0.67 2.99 -26.43
CA ARG A 394 -0.42 4.22 -25.66
C ARG A 394 -1.02 5.43 -26.38
N ILE A 395 -1.59 6.33 -25.58
CA ILE A 395 -2.05 7.66 -25.99
C ILE A 395 -1.37 8.65 -25.05
N ALA A 396 -0.76 9.70 -25.60
CA ALA A 396 -0.14 10.75 -24.80
C ALA A 396 -0.32 12.13 -25.41
N ILE A 397 -0.48 13.12 -24.52
CA ILE A 397 -0.24 14.54 -24.80
C ILE A 397 0.80 14.93 -23.75
N PRO A 398 2.08 15.14 -24.11
CA PRO A 398 3.07 15.63 -23.16
C PRO A 398 2.97 17.16 -23.00
N PRO A 399 3.58 17.74 -21.95
CA PRO A 399 3.44 19.17 -21.65
C PRO A 399 3.88 20.12 -22.75
N ASP A 400 4.85 19.71 -23.57
CA ASP A 400 5.40 20.47 -24.69
C ASP A 400 4.59 20.32 -25.99
N ALA A 401 3.59 19.45 -25.99
CA ALA A 401 2.70 19.20 -27.13
C ALA A 401 1.44 20.06 -27.12
N ALA A 402 1.24 20.95 -26.15
CA ALA A 402 0.09 21.84 -26.06
C ALA A 402 0.49 23.27 -25.68
N GLU A 403 -0.45 24.21 -25.75
CA GLU A 403 -0.19 25.59 -25.38
C GLU A 403 0.15 25.76 -23.88
N ALA A 404 1.04 26.70 -23.58
CA ALA A 404 1.52 26.91 -22.22
C ALA A 404 0.38 27.31 -21.27
N GLY A 405 0.16 26.51 -20.24
CA GLY A 405 -0.88 26.73 -19.24
C GLY A 405 -2.24 26.14 -19.59
N ALA A 406 -2.35 25.42 -20.72
CA ALA A 406 -3.51 24.58 -20.99
C ALA A 406 -3.60 23.40 -20.00
N ASP A 407 -4.83 22.94 -19.82
CA ASP A 407 -5.28 21.83 -19.00
C ASP A 407 -6.22 21.02 -19.89
N LEU A 408 -5.75 19.89 -20.40
CA LEU A 408 -6.46 19.07 -21.38
C LEU A 408 -6.64 17.68 -20.79
N ASP A 409 -7.85 17.13 -20.93
CA ASP A 409 -8.16 15.80 -20.42
C ASP A 409 -8.33 14.81 -21.58
N ILE A 410 -8.03 13.52 -21.34
CA ILE A 410 -8.24 12.44 -22.30
C ILE A 410 -9.30 11.46 -21.78
N PHE A 411 -10.31 11.19 -22.60
CA PHE A 411 -11.33 10.17 -22.35
C PHE A 411 -11.32 9.11 -23.45
N VAL A 412 -11.15 7.84 -23.07
CA VAL A 412 -11.00 6.75 -24.03
C VAL A 412 -12.16 5.77 -23.91
N TYR A 413 -12.83 5.52 -25.03
CA TYR A 413 -13.89 4.54 -25.16
C TYR A 413 -13.43 3.35 -26.00
N ASP A 414 -13.73 2.15 -25.51
CA ASP A 414 -13.46 0.91 -26.22
C ASP A 414 -14.38 0.73 -27.46
N PRO A 415 -14.10 -0.26 -28.33
CA PRO A 415 -14.95 -0.58 -29.47
C PRO A 415 -16.39 -1.01 -29.14
N THR A 416 -16.72 -1.23 -27.87
CA THR A 416 -18.10 -1.48 -27.40
C THR A 416 -18.81 -0.20 -26.94
N ASN A 417 -18.13 0.95 -27.03
CA ASN A 417 -18.56 2.26 -26.56
C ASN A 417 -18.68 2.34 -25.02
N THR A 418 -17.85 1.59 -24.31
CA THR A 418 -17.69 1.68 -22.85
C THR A 418 -16.48 2.55 -22.53
N LEU A 419 -16.59 3.45 -21.54
CA LEU A 419 -15.45 4.23 -21.05
C LEU A 419 -14.40 3.27 -20.48
N ALA A 420 -13.24 3.22 -21.12
CA ALA A 420 -12.17 2.29 -20.82
C ALA A 420 -11.10 2.89 -19.91
N ALA A 421 -10.74 4.16 -20.13
CA ALA A 421 -9.73 4.87 -19.36
C ALA A 421 -9.97 6.38 -19.44
N ILE A 422 -9.47 7.10 -18.44
CA ILE A 422 -9.43 8.56 -18.39
C ILE A 422 -8.06 9.00 -17.86
N SER A 423 -7.58 10.13 -18.35
CA SER A 423 -6.49 10.89 -17.78
C SER A 423 -7.00 12.32 -17.63
N THR A 424 -7.05 12.79 -16.39
CA THR A 424 -7.59 14.11 -16.04
C THR A 424 -6.65 14.83 -15.06
N ALA A 425 -5.35 14.67 -15.28
CA ALA A 425 -4.35 15.31 -14.44
C ALA A 425 -4.34 16.81 -14.71
N GLY A 426 -4.06 17.62 -13.71
CA GLY A 426 -4.00 19.07 -13.94
C GLY A 426 -2.86 19.42 -14.89
N GLY A 427 -3.18 20.06 -16.02
CA GLY A 427 -2.25 20.45 -17.07
C GLY A 427 -2.43 19.60 -18.34
N THR A 428 -1.37 19.47 -19.11
CA THR A 428 -1.37 18.73 -20.37
C THR A 428 -0.42 17.55 -20.33
N ASN A 429 -0.19 16.94 -19.16
CA ASN A 429 0.67 15.77 -19.03
C ASN A 429 -0.20 14.52 -18.98
N GLU A 430 -0.92 14.26 -20.07
CA GLU A 430 -1.88 13.17 -20.14
C GLU A 430 -1.26 11.94 -20.78
N LEU A 431 -1.46 10.78 -20.14
CA LEU A 431 -0.95 9.50 -20.62
C LEU A 431 -1.93 8.39 -20.26
N ILE A 432 -2.28 7.58 -21.26
CA ILE A 432 -3.13 6.40 -21.11
C ILE A 432 -2.46 5.21 -21.78
N ASP A 433 -2.27 4.16 -20.98
CA ASP A 433 -1.73 2.89 -21.42
C ASP A 433 -2.77 1.77 -21.33
N ILE A 434 -2.96 1.06 -22.44
CA ILE A 434 -3.92 -0.05 -22.55
C ILE A 434 -3.17 -1.31 -22.96
N LEU A 435 -3.04 -2.23 -22.01
CA LEU A 435 -2.48 -3.55 -22.22
C LEU A 435 -3.48 -4.48 -22.92
N LEU A 436 -3.02 -5.21 -23.94
CA LEU A 436 -3.84 -6.15 -24.74
C LEU A 436 -5.18 -5.55 -25.21
N PRO A 437 -5.16 -4.39 -25.92
CA PRO A 437 -6.37 -3.72 -26.35
C PRO A 437 -7.21 -4.63 -27.26
N MET A 438 -8.52 -4.62 -27.08
CA MET A 438 -9.41 -5.37 -27.97
C MET A 438 -9.35 -4.84 -29.41
N ASN A 439 -9.48 -5.75 -30.37
CA ASN A 439 -9.58 -5.39 -31.78
C ASN A 439 -10.85 -4.58 -32.04
N GLY A 440 -10.75 -3.55 -32.88
CA GLY A 440 -11.87 -2.69 -33.25
C GLY A 440 -11.50 -1.21 -33.27
N THR A 441 -12.51 -0.36 -33.39
CA THR A 441 -12.32 1.09 -33.42
C THR A 441 -12.47 1.68 -32.03
N TRP A 442 -11.39 2.22 -31.51
CA TRP A 442 -11.34 2.99 -30.28
C TRP A 442 -11.65 4.45 -30.55
N SER A 443 -12.32 5.10 -29.59
CA SER A 443 -12.66 6.52 -29.65
C SER A 443 -11.93 7.25 -28.52
N VAL A 444 -11.11 8.24 -28.88
CA VAL A 444 -10.31 9.03 -27.94
C VAL A 444 -10.80 10.47 -28.05
N TYR A 445 -11.32 11.00 -26.95
CA TYR A 445 -11.71 12.41 -26.86
C TYR A 445 -10.63 13.19 -26.15
N VAL A 446 -10.23 14.31 -26.73
CA VAL A 446 -9.42 15.34 -26.06
C VAL A 446 -10.36 16.46 -25.67
N HIS A 447 -10.43 16.76 -24.37
CA HIS A 447 -11.37 17.71 -23.77
C HIS A 447 -10.65 18.96 -23.29
N GLY A 448 -11.15 20.13 -23.70
CA GLY A 448 -10.55 21.42 -23.36
C GLY A 448 -10.94 21.92 -21.97
N TRP A 449 -10.53 21.22 -20.90
CA TRP A 449 -10.87 21.58 -19.51
C TRP A 449 -10.44 23.02 -19.15
N SER A 450 -9.21 23.41 -19.51
CA SER A 450 -8.74 24.79 -19.49
C SER A 450 -7.83 25.11 -20.67
N ALA A 451 -8.21 26.07 -21.50
CA ALA A 451 -7.48 26.50 -22.68
C ALA A 451 -7.31 28.04 -22.66
N PRO A 452 -6.19 28.55 -22.12
CA PRO A 452 -5.95 29.98 -21.96
C PRO A 452 -5.86 30.73 -23.29
N GLY A 453 -6.99 31.30 -23.72
CA GLY A 453 -7.10 31.93 -25.05
C GLY A 453 -8.46 31.71 -25.68
N GLY A 454 -9.20 30.70 -25.17
CA GLY A 454 -10.49 30.26 -25.67
C GLY A 454 -10.41 28.89 -26.36
N ASP A 455 -9.22 28.49 -26.77
CA ASP A 455 -8.86 27.22 -27.39
C ASP A 455 -7.38 26.92 -27.13
N SER A 456 -6.95 25.69 -27.43
CA SER A 456 -5.56 25.25 -27.37
C SER A 456 -5.28 24.31 -28.53
N ASP A 457 -4.21 24.61 -29.27
CA ASP A 457 -3.58 23.64 -30.17
C ASP A 457 -2.93 22.52 -29.35
N TYR A 458 -2.94 21.30 -29.88
CA TYR A 458 -2.24 20.16 -29.30
C TYR A 458 -1.76 19.14 -30.35
N ASP A 459 -0.70 18.41 -30.03
CA ASP A 459 -0.24 17.22 -30.74
C ASP A 459 -0.58 15.96 -29.93
N LEU A 460 -1.45 15.12 -30.48
CA LEU A 460 -1.80 13.81 -29.90
C LEU A 460 -0.84 12.73 -30.40
N TYR A 461 -0.09 12.12 -29.48
CA TYR A 461 0.83 11.02 -29.77
C TYR A 461 0.16 9.67 -29.49
N THR A 462 0.30 8.73 -30.42
CA THR A 462 -0.24 7.37 -30.24
C THR A 462 0.71 6.30 -30.74
N TRP A 463 0.72 5.16 -30.06
CA TRP A 463 1.48 3.96 -30.43
C TRP A 463 0.61 2.73 -30.31
N ALA A 464 0.52 1.93 -31.37
CA ALA A 464 -0.11 0.62 -31.36
C ALA A 464 0.97 -0.45 -31.59
N ILE A 465 1.50 -1.01 -30.51
CA ILE A 465 2.58 -2.00 -30.58
C ILE A 465 1.97 -3.37 -30.90
N SER A 466 2.53 -4.07 -31.89
CA SER A 466 2.05 -5.39 -32.28
C SER A 466 2.20 -6.40 -31.13
N ALA A 467 1.25 -7.32 -30.99
CA ALA A 467 1.39 -8.48 -30.11
C ALA A 467 2.33 -9.56 -30.69
N THR A 468 2.71 -9.43 -31.97
CA THR A 468 3.66 -10.34 -32.62
C THR A 468 5.07 -9.81 -32.41
N PRO A 469 5.98 -10.59 -31.80
CA PRO A 469 7.36 -10.16 -31.62
C PRO A 469 8.06 -9.81 -32.93
N GLY A 470 8.90 -8.79 -32.88
CA GLY A 470 9.69 -8.29 -34.02
C GLY A 470 9.68 -6.76 -34.12
N GLY A 471 10.39 -6.27 -35.14
CA GLY A 471 10.64 -4.84 -35.38
C GLY A 471 12.11 -4.50 -35.12
N ASN A 472 12.37 -3.25 -34.74
CA ASN A 472 13.73 -2.73 -34.52
C ASN A 472 14.25 -2.85 -33.08
N LEU A 473 13.41 -3.31 -32.14
CA LEU A 473 13.79 -3.68 -30.77
C LEU A 473 14.14 -5.18 -30.76
N ILE A 474 15.23 -5.53 -30.10
CA ILE A 474 15.72 -6.91 -29.99
C ILE A 474 16.04 -7.26 -28.54
N ILE A 475 15.96 -8.56 -28.24
CA ILE A 475 16.51 -9.13 -27.00
C ILE A 475 17.92 -9.63 -27.31
N ASP A 476 18.93 -9.01 -26.71
CA ASP A 476 20.33 -9.42 -26.84
C ASP A 476 20.62 -10.64 -25.96
N SER A 477 20.16 -10.60 -24.71
CA SER A 477 20.17 -11.74 -23.78
C SER A 477 18.97 -11.71 -22.83
N ALA A 478 18.49 -12.88 -22.46
CA ALA A 478 17.50 -13.06 -21.40
C ALA A 478 17.66 -14.46 -20.80
N PRO A 479 17.25 -14.68 -19.54
CA PRO A 479 17.15 -16.03 -19.00
C PRO A 479 16.15 -16.86 -19.82
N THR A 480 16.31 -18.18 -19.82
CA THR A 480 15.41 -19.12 -20.51
C THR A 480 14.52 -19.91 -19.55
N SER A 481 14.69 -19.66 -18.26
CA SER A 481 13.95 -20.31 -17.18
C SER A 481 13.92 -19.38 -15.98
N ALA A 482 12.82 -19.42 -15.24
CA ALA A 482 12.69 -18.77 -13.95
C ALA A 482 13.18 -19.70 -12.84
N MET A 483 13.82 -19.13 -11.82
CA MET A 483 14.13 -19.81 -10.57
C MET A 483 13.61 -18.96 -9.43
N ILE A 484 12.85 -19.56 -8.52
CA ILE A 484 12.26 -18.83 -7.40
C ILE A 484 13.38 -18.21 -6.54
N GLY A 485 13.20 -16.95 -6.15
CA GLY A 485 14.16 -16.26 -5.30
C GLY A 485 15.36 -15.68 -6.02
N THR A 486 15.41 -15.73 -7.36
CA THR A 486 16.51 -15.13 -8.15
C THR A 486 16.11 -13.83 -8.81
N ILE A 487 17.11 -12.99 -9.02
CA ILE A 487 17.08 -11.80 -9.87
C ILE A 487 17.98 -12.12 -11.05
N GLU A 488 17.47 -11.93 -12.26
CA GLU A 488 18.20 -12.15 -13.51
C GLU A 488 18.11 -10.88 -14.36
N THR A 489 19.00 -10.71 -15.32
CA THR A 489 19.03 -9.52 -16.18
C THR A 489 18.53 -9.84 -17.59
N VAL A 490 17.75 -8.92 -18.16
CA VAL A 490 17.35 -8.90 -19.57
C VAL A 490 18.10 -7.75 -20.25
N ASP A 491 18.82 -8.07 -21.32
CA ASP A 491 19.53 -7.12 -22.16
C ASP A 491 18.77 -6.91 -23.47
N ILE A 492 18.60 -5.65 -23.84
CA ILE A 492 17.90 -5.22 -25.04
C ILE A 492 18.79 -4.35 -25.91
N GLY A 493 18.52 -4.38 -27.21
CA GLY A 493 19.11 -3.50 -28.20
C GLY A 493 18.04 -2.88 -29.08
N TRP A 494 18.29 -1.68 -29.59
CA TRP A 494 17.42 -1.07 -30.61
C TRP A 494 18.23 -0.35 -31.68
N THR A 495 17.59 -0.19 -32.83
CA THR A 495 18.10 0.61 -33.96
C THR A 495 16.95 1.38 -34.63
N GLY A 496 17.27 2.35 -35.49
CA GLY A 496 16.28 3.01 -36.32
C GLY A 496 15.32 3.95 -35.59
N ALA A 497 15.62 4.34 -34.34
CA ALA A 497 14.85 5.33 -33.60
C ALA A 497 15.16 6.75 -34.11
N ALA A 498 14.60 7.14 -35.26
CA ALA A 498 15.02 8.35 -35.96
C ALA A 498 15.01 9.63 -35.10
N ALA A 499 15.98 10.53 -35.34
CA ALA A 499 16.03 11.83 -34.69
C ALA A 499 14.78 12.68 -34.98
N GLY A 500 14.30 13.41 -33.98
CA GLY A 500 13.08 14.22 -34.03
C GLY A 500 11.78 13.42 -33.87
N GLN A 501 11.85 12.14 -33.50
CA GLN A 501 10.69 11.28 -33.29
C GLN A 501 10.74 10.62 -31.92
N TRP A 502 9.56 10.34 -31.38
CA TRP A 502 9.37 9.62 -30.14
C TRP A 502 8.94 8.19 -30.44
N HIS A 503 9.68 7.21 -29.93
CA HIS A 503 9.47 5.81 -30.23
C HIS A 503 9.12 5.00 -28.99
N LEU A 504 8.28 3.99 -29.17
CA LEU A 504 7.89 3.08 -28.10
C LEU A 504 8.00 1.63 -28.58
N GLY A 505 8.45 0.78 -27.68
CA GLY A 505 8.49 -0.67 -27.84
C GLY A 505 8.11 -1.35 -26.54
N ALA A 506 8.03 -2.66 -26.56
CA ALA A 506 7.74 -3.45 -25.37
C ALA A 506 8.54 -4.74 -25.37
N VAL A 507 8.96 -5.17 -24.18
CA VAL A 507 9.44 -6.52 -23.92
C VAL A 507 8.33 -7.28 -23.21
N SER A 508 7.82 -8.34 -23.82
CA SER A 508 6.85 -9.22 -23.17
C SER A 508 7.55 -10.29 -22.34
N HIS A 509 7.07 -10.49 -21.12
CA HIS A 509 7.55 -11.51 -20.21
C HIS A 509 6.53 -12.64 -20.11
N THR A 510 6.90 -13.83 -20.59
CA THR A 510 6.01 -15.00 -20.64
C THR A 510 6.58 -16.13 -19.81
N GLY A 511 5.72 -16.75 -18.99
CA GLY A 511 6.04 -17.95 -18.21
C GLY A 511 5.04 -19.08 -18.45
N ASP A 512 5.02 -20.06 -17.54
CA ASP A 512 4.14 -21.23 -17.65
C ASP A 512 2.64 -20.89 -17.63
N VAL A 513 2.29 -19.73 -17.05
CA VAL A 513 0.90 -19.23 -16.97
C VAL A 513 0.52 -18.31 -18.14
N GLY A 514 1.42 -18.10 -19.11
CA GLY A 514 1.24 -17.16 -20.22
C GLY A 514 1.95 -15.83 -19.97
N LEU A 515 1.41 -14.75 -20.54
CA LEU A 515 1.96 -13.39 -20.39
C LEU A 515 1.83 -12.94 -18.94
N MET A 516 2.97 -12.59 -18.32
CA MET A 516 3.05 -12.13 -16.93
C MET A 516 3.10 -10.60 -16.83
N GLY A 517 3.69 -9.93 -17.82
CA GLY A 517 3.81 -8.47 -17.84
C GLY A 517 4.55 -7.97 -19.08
N LEU A 518 4.62 -6.64 -19.22
CA LEU A 518 5.43 -5.95 -20.21
C LEU A 518 6.40 -4.98 -19.51
N THR A 519 7.59 -4.84 -20.06
CA THR A 519 8.47 -3.69 -19.80
C THR A 519 8.49 -2.83 -21.06
N LEU A 520 8.04 -1.58 -20.96
CA LEU A 520 8.06 -0.63 -22.06
C LEU A 520 9.47 -0.09 -22.28
N VAL A 521 9.79 0.17 -23.54
CA VAL A 521 11.06 0.77 -23.95
C VAL A 521 10.74 2.07 -24.67
N ASP A 522 10.84 3.17 -23.95
CA ASP A 522 10.57 4.52 -24.43
C ASP A 522 11.90 5.15 -24.90
N VAL A 523 11.94 5.52 -26.18
CA VAL A 523 13.11 6.16 -26.79
C VAL A 523 12.67 7.51 -27.36
N ASP A 524 12.92 8.57 -26.60
CA ASP A 524 12.58 9.94 -27.01
C ASP A 524 13.79 10.67 -27.62
N ASN A 525 13.67 11.01 -28.91
CA ASN A 525 14.68 11.73 -29.69
C ASN A 525 14.17 13.07 -30.24
N ARG A 526 13.08 13.63 -29.66
CA ARG A 526 12.47 14.88 -30.14
C ARG A 526 13.33 16.12 -29.92
#